data_AF-A0A7X8HMN3-F1
#
_entry.id   AF-A0A7X8HMN3-F1
#
_cell.length_a   1.000
_cell.length_b   1.000
_cell.length_c   1.000
_cell.angle_alpha   90.00
_cell.angle_beta   90.00
_cell.angle_gamma   90.00
#
_symmetry.space_group_name_H-M   'P 1'
#
loop_
_entity.id
_entity.type
_entity.pdbx_description
1 polymer ?
#
loop_
_entity_poly.entity_id
_entity_poly.type
_entity_poly.pdbx_seq_one_letter_code
_entity_poly.pdbx_strand_id
1 'polypeptide(L)'
;MKKRLIARSLIGLVVGALAAHVITLLVNYLGRGQFLVCMPGLTEKYGLAGAVIVQTILGALFGMIALGGTCLFDIEKWSLLRASMAHCALILVTYIIVGLLLHWFSFHIIPILIMTGIIVLVYALIWFIMYVAWKREIKELNRLAEEYKKNTDISEE
;
A
#
# COMPACT_ATOMS: atom_id res chain seq x y z
N MET A 1 11.34 11.13 -11.16
CA MET A 1 9.95 10.73 -10.87
C MET A 1 9.26 9.97 -12.02
N LYS A 2 9.10 10.53 -13.23
CA LYS A 2 8.34 9.89 -14.33
C LYS A 2 8.72 8.43 -14.64
N LYS A 3 10.02 8.14 -14.80
CA LYS A 3 10.52 6.76 -15.06
C LYS A 3 10.22 5.80 -13.91
N ARG A 4 10.35 6.25 -12.65
CA ARG A 4 10.06 5.45 -11.45
C ARG A 4 8.57 5.15 -11.33
N LEU A 5 7.72 6.14 -11.62
CA LEU A 5 6.27 5.96 -11.63
C LEU A 5 5.86 4.87 -12.63
N ILE A 6 6.32 4.96 -13.88
CA ILE A 6 6.01 3.96 -14.92
C ILE A 6 6.49 2.57 -14.48
N ALA A 7 7.74 2.45 -14.02
CA ALA A 7 8.29 1.15 -13.60
C ALA A 7 7.50 0.54 -12.43
N ARG A 8 7.21 1.32 -11.37
CA ARG A 8 6.47 0.85 -10.20
C ARG A 8 5.02 0.50 -10.54
N SER A 9 4.37 1.28 -11.40
CA SER A 9 3.02 1.00 -11.90
C SER A 9 2.95 -0.31 -12.70
N LEU A 10 3.94 -0.57 -13.58
CA LEU A 10 4.00 -1.81 -14.36
C LEU A 10 4.25 -3.04 -13.47
N ILE A 11 5.14 -2.93 -12.48
CA ILE A 11 5.34 -3.98 -11.48
C ILE A 11 4.04 -4.18 -10.68
N GLY A 12 3.38 -3.09 -10.31
CA GLY A 12 2.11 -3.08 -9.60
C GLY A 12 0.99 -3.81 -10.33
N LEU A 13 0.90 -3.69 -11.65
CA LEU A 13 -0.04 -4.45 -12.46
C LEU A 13 0.14 -5.96 -12.26
N VAL A 14 1.36 -6.46 -12.42
CA VAL A 14 1.65 -7.89 -12.34
C VAL A 14 1.45 -8.40 -10.92
N VAL A 15 2.02 -7.69 -9.93
CA VAL A 15 1.91 -8.07 -8.51
C VAL A 15 0.45 -8.04 -8.06
N GLY A 16 -0.30 -7.01 -8.42
CA GLY A 16 -1.71 -6.86 -8.06
C GLY A 16 -2.59 -7.95 -8.66
N ALA A 17 -2.39 -8.29 -9.93
CA ALA A 17 -3.11 -9.36 -10.60
C ALA A 17 -2.90 -10.71 -9.88
N LEU A 18 -1.66 -11.07 -9.59
CA LEU A 18 -1.31 -12.32 -8.92
C LEU A 18 -1.80 -12.34 -7.47
N ALA A 19 -1.55 -11.27 -6.73
CA ALA A 19 -1.94 -11.15 -5.33
C ALA A 19 -3.46 -11.28 -5.14
N ALA A 20 -4.26 -10.68 -6.03
CA ALA A 20 -5.72 -10.79 -5.95
C ALA A 20 -6.20 -12.26 -6.00
N HIS A 21 -5.59 -13.09 -6.84
CA HIS A 21 -5.94 -14.51 -6.95
C HIS A 21 -5.46 -15.31 -5.75
N VAL A 22 -4.20 -15.13 -5.34
CA VAL A 22 -3.62 -15.84 -4.18
C VAL A 22 -4.39 -15.51 -2.91
N ILE A 23 -4.65 -14.22 -2.65
CA ILE A 23 -5.39 -13.77 -1.46
C ILE A 23 -6.82 -14.29 -1.50
N THR A 24 -7.52 -14.18 -2.63
CA THR A 24 -8.90 -14.67 -2.76
C THR A 24 -8.97 -16.18 -2.52
N LEU A 25 -8.02 -16.95 -3.05
CA LEU A 25 -7.92 -18.39 -2.82
C LEU A 25 -7.72 -18.70 -1.34
N LEU A 26 -6.77 -18.04 -0.68
CA LEU A 26 -6.49 -18.22 0.75
C LEU A 26 -7.70 -17.87 1.62
N VAL A 27 -8.38 -16.76 1.33
CA VAL A 27 -9.57 -16.34 2.07
C VAL A 27 -10.71 -17.35 1.91
N ASN A 28 -10.95 -17.87 0.70
CA ASN A 28 -11.96 -18.91 0.49
C ASN A 28 -11.58 -20.22 1.17
N TYR A 29 -10.31 -20.61 1.14
CA TYR A 29 -9.86 -21.83 1.80
C TYR A 29 -9.97 -21.74 3.32
N LEU A 30 -9.45 -20.67 3.93
CA LEU A 30 -9.44 -20.49 5.38
C LEU A 30 -10.84 -20.14 5.93
N GLY A 31 -11.65 -19.40 5.18
CA GLY A 31 -12.96 -18.94 5.64
C GLY A 31 -14.12 -19.88 5.31
N ARG A 32 -14.04 -20.60 4.18
CA ARG A 32 -15.13 -21.48 3.69
C ARG A 32 -14.71 -22.94 3.56
N GLY A 33 -13.43 -23.28 3.66
CA GLY A 33 -12.91 -24.62 3.40
C GLY A 33 -12.94 -25.01 1.91
N GLN A 34 -13.08 -24.04 1.00
CA GLN A 34 -13.26 -24.30 -0.43
C GLN A 34 -12.13 -23.70 -1.28
N PHE A 35 -11.63 -24.46 -2.24
CA PHE A 35 -10.64 -23.99 -3.22
C PHE A 35 -11.33 -23.24 -4.37
N LEU A 36 -11.66 -21.97 -4.13
CA LEU A 36 -12.28 -21.09 -5.11
C LEU A 36 -11.30 -20.01 -5.56
N VAL A 37 -11.16 -19.86 -6.87
CA VAL A 37 -10.24 -18.88 -7.50
C VAL A 37 -10.81 -17.46 -7.45
N CYS A 38 -12.14 -17.34 -7.43
CA CYS A 38 -12.88 -16.09 -7.33
C CYS A 38 -13.97 -16.20 -6.25
N MET A 39 -14.46 -15.05 -5.77
CA MET A 39 -15.58 -15.03 -4.83
C MET A 39 -16.86 -15.58 -5.47
N PRO A 40 -17.65 -16.41 -4.77
CA PRO A 40 -18.86 -17.04 -5.33
C PRO A 40 -19.82 -16.05 -6.00
N GLY A 41 -20.09 -14.90 -5.36
CA GLY A 41 -21.00 -13.90 -5.92
C GLY A 41 -20.46 -13.22 -7.19
N LEU A 42 -19.14 -13.19 -7.39
CA LEU A 42 -18.55 -12.71 -8.64
C LEU A 42 -18.70 -13.76 -9.74
N THR A 43 -18.47 -15.04 -9.42
CA THR A 43 -18.65 -16.17 -10.33
C THR A 43 -20.11 -16.38 -10.74
N GLU A 44 -21.05 -16.18 -9.83
CA GLU A 44 -22.49 -16.24 -10.12
C GLU A 44 -22.89 -15.16 -11.13
N LYS A 45 -22.34 -13.95 -10.99
CA LYS A 45 -22.68 -12.80 -11.83
C LYS A 45 -22.09 -12.83 -13.25
N TYR A 46 -20.84 -13.29 -13.38
CA TYR A 46 -20.09 -13.20 -14.64
C TYR A 46 -19.67 -14.56 -15.23
N GLY A 47 -20.04 -15.67 -14.57
CA GLY A 47 -19.46 -16.98 -14.84
C GLY A 47 -17.99 -17.06 -14.40
N LEU A 48 -17.40 -18.26 -14.43
CA LEU A 48 -16.02 -18.47 -13.97
C LEU A 48 -15.01 -17.65 -14.80
N ALA A 49 -15.08 -17.73 -16.13
CA ALA A 49 -14.14 -17.02 -17.00
C ALA A 49 -14.25 -15.50 -16.84
N GLY A 50 -15.47 -14.96 -16.80
CA GLY A 50 -15.71 -13.54 -16.60
C GLY A 50 -15.22 -13.06 -15.24
N ALA A 51 -15.47 -13.82 -14.17
CA ALA A 51 -14.99 -13.49 -12.83
C ALA A 51 -13.46 -13.44 -12.74
N VAL A 52 -12.76 -14.39 -13.35
CA VAL A 52 -11.29 -14.41 -13.40
C VAL A 52 -10.75 -13.20 -14.16
N ILE A 53 -11.34 -12.85 -15.32
CA ILE A 53 -10.93 -11.67 -16.10
C ILE A 53 -11.13 -10.39 -15.30
N VAL A 54 -12.32 -10.20 -14.70
CA VAL A 54 -12.64 -9.02 -13.89
C VAL A 54 -11.72 -8.92 -12.68
N GLN A 55 -11.49 -10.02 -11.97
CA GLN A 55 -10.55 -10.07 -10.84
C GLN A 55 -9.12 -9.75 -11.24
N THR A 56 -8.67 -10.25 -12.39
CA THR A 56 -7.34 -9.96 -12.93
C THR A 56 -7.18 -8.47 -13.22
N ILE A 57 -8.13 -7.87 -13.94
CA ILE A 57 -8.08 -6.45 -14.32
C ILE A 57 -8.13 -5.55 -13.09
N LEU A 58 -9.10 -5.77 -12.19
CA LEU A 58 -9.26 -4.93 -11.00
C LEU A 58 -8.12 -5.14 -9.99
N GLY A 59 -7.63 -6.37 -9.82
CA GLY A 59 -6.45 -6.66 -9.02
C GLY A 59 -5.20 -5.96 -9.56
N ALA A 60 -4.99 -6.01 -10.87
CA ALA A 60 -3.88 -5.33 -11.53
C ALA A 60 -3.96 -3.81 -11.35
N LEU A 61 -5.14 -3.21 -11.53
CA LEU A 61 -5.35 -1.77 -11.32
C LEU A 61 -5.09 -1.38 -9.86
N PHE A 62 -5.56 -2.18 -8.89
CA PHE A 62 -5.29 -1.94 -7.49
C PHE A 62 -3.78 -1.97 -7.20
N GLY A 63 -3.07 -2.99 -7.68
CA GLY A 63 -1.62 -3.08 -7.50
C GLY A 63 -0.84 -1.96 -8.20
N MET A 64 -1.29 -1.53 -9.39
CA MET A 64 -0.73 -0.37 -10.09
C MET A 64 -0.85 0.89 -9.25
N ILE A 65 -2.05 1.16 -8.73
CA ILE A 65 -2.32 2.33 -7.89
C ILE A 65 -1.50 2.25 -6.60
N ALA A 66 -1.39 1.07 -6.01
CA ALA A 66 -0.66 0.87 -4.77
C ALA A 66 0.85 1.06 -4.93
N LEU A 67 1.49 0.38 -5.88
CA LEU A 67 2.94 0.52 -6.08
C LEU A 67 3.30 1.83 -6.78
N GLY A 68 2.52 2.25 -7.77
CA GLY A 68 2.70 3.55 -8.43
C GLY A 68 2.50 4.72 -7.46
N GLY A 69 1.54 4.60 -6.55
CA GLY A 69 1.27 5.58 -5.50
C GLY A 69 2.46 5.85 -4.58
N THR A 70 3.39 4.91 -4.43
CA THR A 70 4.60 5.12 -3.62
C THR A 70 5.48 6.27 -4.15
N CYS A 71 5.30 6.71 -5.39
CA CYS A 71 5.95 7.91 -5.90
C CYS A 71 5.53 9.21 -5.19
N LEU A 72 4.44 9.20 -4.40
CA LEU A 72 4.09 10.32 -3.52
C LEU A 72 5.17 10.60 -2.47
N PHE A 73 5.93 9.58 -2.07
CA PHE A 73 7.07 9.72 -1.14
C PHE A 73 8.32 10.29 -1.82
N ASP A 74 8.40 10.28 -3.14
CA ASP A 74 9.52 10.86 -3.88
C ASP A 74 9.37 12.39 -4.10
N ILE A 75 8.27 13.00 -3.61
CA ILE A 75 8.03 14.44 -3.75
C ILE A 75 8.79 15.18 -2.64
N GLU A 76 9.93 15.79 -2.99
CA GLU A 76 10.81 16.49 -2.02
C GLU A 76 10.10 17.58 -1.21
N LYS A 77 9.11 18.27 -1.79
CA LYS A 77 8.36 19.34 -1.12
C LYS A 77 7.35 18.81 -0.10
N TRP A 78 7.04 17.52 -0.09
CA TRP A 78 6.03 16.96 0.80
C TRP A 78 6.70 16.46 2.07
N SER A 79 6.11 16.81 3.22
CA SER A 79 6.46 16.15 4.45
C SER A 79 6.10 14.67 4.37
N LEU A 80 6.84 13.84 5.10
CA LEU A 80 6.59 12.42 5.14
C LEU A 80 5.15 12.09 5.59
N LEU A 81 4.63 12.84 6.57
CA LEU A 81 3.25 12.71 7.02
C LEU A 81 2.26 12.97 5.88
N ARG A 82 2.45 14.03 5.10
CA ARG A 82 1.59 14.38 3.96
C ARG A 82 1.59 13.28 2.90
N ALA A 83 2.77 12.76 2.54
CA ALA A 83 2.90 11.66 1.59
C ALA A 83 2.21 10.38 2.09
N SER A 84 2.42 10.04 3.37
CA SER A 84 1.81 8.86 4.00
C SER A 84 0.29 8.94 4.02
N MET A 85 -0.27 10.09 4.42
CA MET A 85 -1.72 10.30 4.46
C MET A 85 -2.35 10.25 3.06
N ALA A 86 -1.73 10.88 2.06
CA ALA A 86 -2.20 10.85 0.69
C ALA A 86 -2.17 9.43 0.11
N HIS A 87 -1.09 8.69 0.37
CA HIS A 87 -0.96 7.30 -0.06
C HIS A 87 -1.99 6.40 0.65
N CYS A 88 -2.17 6.57 1.96
CA CYS A 88 -3.18 5.84 2.74
C CYS A 88 -4.59 6.06 2.18
N ALA A 89 -4.98 7.31 1.96
CA ALA A 89 -6.29 7.66 1.40
C ALA A 89 -6.48 7.03 0.01
N LEU A 90 -5.45 7.08 -0.84
CA LEU A 90 -5.48 6.47 -2.17
C LEU A 90 -5.70 4.95 -2.09
N ILE A 91 -4.98 4.25 -1.21
CA ILE A 91 -5.14 2.81 -0.99
C ILE A 91 -6.54 2.50 -0.45
N LEU A 92 -7.00 3.23 0.56
CA LEU A 92 -8.30 3.00 1.21
C LEU A 92 -9.45 3.12 0.20
N VAL A 93 -9.49 4.21 -0.55
CA VAL A 93 -10.55 4.44 -1.54
C VAL A 93 -10.52 3.35 -2.62
N THR A 94 -9.33 3.03 -3.12
CA THR A 94 -9.20 2.00 -4.17
C THR A 94 -9.58 0.62 -3.66
N TYR A 95 -9.17 0.26 -2.44
CA TYR A 95 -9.51 -1.00 -1.79
C TYR A 95 -11.02 -1.14 -1.59
N ILE A 96 -11.70 -0.08 -1.14
CA ILE A 96 -13.16 -0.10 -0.96
C ILE A 96 -13.85 -0.33 -2.30
N ILE A 97 -13.49 0.44 -3.33
CA ILE A 97 -14.12 0.34 -4.66
C ILE A 97 -13.87 -1.05 -5.26
N VAL A 98 -12.61 -1.50 -5.30
CA VAL A 98 -12.23 -2.79 -5.89
C VAL A 98 -12.82 -3.95 -5.09
N GLY A 99 -12.78 -3.90 -3.76
CA GLY A 99 -13.31 -4.94 -2.90
C GLY A 99 -14.82 -5.12 -3.03
N LEU A 100 -15.56 -4.02 -3.20
CA LEU A 100 -17.00 -4.07 -3.49
C LEU A 100 -17.28 -4.68 -4.88
N LEU A 101 -16.53 -4.25 -5.92
CA LEU A 101 -16.70 -4.78 -7.28
C LEU A 101 -16.34 -6.26 -7.39
N LEU A 102 -15.36 -6.73 -6.62
CA LEU A 102 -14.92 -8.14 -6.58
C LEU A 102 -15.66 -8.99 -5.55
N HIS A 103 -16.61 -8.41 -4.82
CA HIS A 103 -17.37 -9.09 -3.78
C HIS A 103 -16.48 -9.70 -2.67
N TRP A 104 -15.36 -9.05 -2.34
CA TRP A 104 -14.47 -9.48 -1.24
C TRP A 104 -15.14 -9.39 0.12
N PHE A 105 -16.05 -8.44 0.29
CA PHE A 105 -16.88 -8.27 1.47
C PHE A 105 -18.28 -7.83 1.08
N SER A 106 -19.26 -8.17 1.91
CA SER A 106 -20.63 -7.67 1.80
C SER A 106 -20.69 -6.15 1.97
N PHE A 107 -21.72 -5.50 1.44
CA PHE A 107 -22.04 -4.08 1.69
C PHE A 107 -22.38 -3.74 3.16
N HIS A 108 -22.24 -4.69 4.08
CA HIS A 108 -22.34 -4.42 5.52
C HIS A 108 -21.19 -3.54 6.00
N ILE A 109 -21.51 -2.58 6.85
CA ILE A 109 -20.58 -1.59 7.39
C ILE A 109 -19.49 -2.24 8.26
N ILE A 110 -19.79 -3.36 8.93
CA ILE A 110 -18.88 -4.00 9.90
C ILE A 110 -17.57 -4.48 9.25
N PRO A 111 -17.57 -5.32 8.18
CA PRO A 111 -16.33 -5.68 7.48
C PRO A 111 -15.51 -4.49 6.97
N ILE A 112 -16.19 -3.45 6.49
CA ILE A 112 -15.54 -2.23 5.96
C ILE A 112 -14.81 -1.49 7.08
N LEU A 113 -15.45 -1.36 8.26
CA LEU A 113 -14.84 -0.71 9.43
C LEU A 113 -13.65 -1.49 9.96
N ILE A 114 -13.74 -2.83 10.04
CA ILE A 114 -12.63 -3.68 10.49
C ILE A 114 -11.43 -3.50 9.57
N MET A 115 -11.62 -3.59 8.24
CA MET A 115 -10.53 -3.43 7.28
C MET A 115 -9.95 -2.02 7.29
N THR A 116 -10.79 -1.00 7.43
CA THR A 116 -10.35 0.38 7.55
C THR A 116 -9.51 0.57 8.82
N GLY A 117 -9.95 0.01 9.96
CA GLY A 117 -9.18 0.02 11.21
C GLY A 117 -7.82 -0.64 11.07
N ILE A 118 -7.75 -1.80 10.41
CA ILE A 118 -6.48 -2.50 10.13
C ILE A 118 -5.55 -1.63 9.27
N ILE A 119 -6.07 -1.04 8.19
CA ILE A 119 -5.26 -0.19 7.30
C ILE A 119 -4.74 1.04 8.06
N VAL A 120 -5.59 1.71 8.84
CA VAL A 120 -5.18 2.85 9.66
C VAL A 120 -4.09 2.45 10.67
N LEU A 121 -4.24 1.30 11.32
CA LEU A 121 -3.26 0.79 12.28
C LEU A 121 -1.90 0.50 11.62
N VAL A 122 -1.91 -0.15 10.44
CA VAL A 122 -0.69 -0.42 9.67
C VAL A 122 0.01 0.88 9.29
N TYR A 123 -0.73 1.88 8.83
CA TYR A 123 -0.14 3.19 8.50
C TYR A 123 0.37 3.93 9.72
N ALA A 124 -0.32 3.85 10.86
CA ALA A 124 0.17 4.41 12.11
C ALA A 124 1.49 3.76 12.55
N LEU A 125 1.62 2.44 12.38
CA LEU A 125 2.85 1.70 12.66
C LEU A 125 3.99 2.10 11.72
N ILE A 126 3.73 2.16 10.40
CA ILE A 126 4.70 2.64 9.42
C ILE A 126 5.18 4.04 9.81
N TRP A 127 4.25 4.95 10.11
CA TRP A 127 4.59 6.32 10.49
C TRP A 127 5.44 6.35 11.76
N PHE A 128 5.10 5.55 12.78
CA PHE A 128 5.88 5.45 14.01
C PHE A 128 7.30 4.95 13.75
N ILE A 129 7.47 3.90 12.95
CA ILE A 129 8.78 3.37 12.58
C ILE A 129 9.60 4.44 11.86
N MET A 130 9.00 5.14 10.90
CA MET A 130 9.68 6.20 10.15
C MET A 130 10.02 7.41 11.02
N TYR A 131 9.15 7.79 11.95
CA TYR A 131 9.42 8.84 12.92
C TYR A 131 10.65 8.51 13.78
N VAL A 132 10.73 7.27 14.28
CA VAL A 132 11.89 6.81 15.05
C VAL A 132 13.16 6.80 14.20
N ALA A 133 13.09 6.35 12.95
CA ALA A 133 14.22 6.35 12.02
C ALA A 133 14.74 7.77 11.77
N TRP A 134 13.85 8.70 11.40
CA TRP A 134 14.20 10.10 11.15
C TRP A 134 14.79 10.78 12.39
N LYS A 135 14.23 10.51 13.58
CA LYS A 135 14.74 11.06 14.83
C LYS A 135 16.18 10.61 15.12
N ARG A 136 16.53 9.37 14.74
CA ARG A 136 17.91 8.87 14.86
C ARG A 136 18.83 9.55 13.86
N GLU A 137 18.40 9.70 12.62
CA GLU A 137 19.17 10.34 11.55
C GLU A 137 19.48 11.81 11.86
N ILE A 138 18.49 12.59 12.33
CA ILE A 138 18.74 13.97 12.79
C ILE A 138 19.78 14.01 13.91
N LYS A 139 19.69 13.10 14.88
CA LYS A 139 20.63 13.08 16.01
C LYS A 139 22.05 12.79 15.55
N GLU A 140 22.20 11.91 14.56
CA GLU A 140 23.50 11.58 13.97
C GLU A 140 24.07 12.76 13.17
N LEU A 141 23.24 13.41 12.34
CA LEU A 141 23.65 14.60 11.59
C LEU A 141 24.06 15.76 12.50
N ASN A 142 23.33 16.00 13.59
CA ASN A 142 23.69 17.02 14.57
C ASN A 142 25.03 16.72 15.26
N ARG A 143 25.27 15.45 15.62
CA ARG A 143 26.55 15.03 16.21
C ARG A 143 27.70 15.26 15.23
N LEU A 144 27.53 14.86 13.97
CA LEU A 144 28.55 15.07 12.93
C LEU A 144 28.82 16.57 12.68
N ALA A 145 27.77 17.40 12.72
CA ALA A 145 27.92 18.84 12.57
C ALA A 145 28.69 19.47 13.76
N GLU A 146 28.44 19.01 14.99
CA GLU A 146 29.20 19.44 16.18
C GLU A 146 30.66 19.00 16.12
N GLU A 147 30.94 17.75 15.72
CA GLU A 147 32.31 17.25 15.54
C GLU A 147 33.07 18.02 14.45
N TYR A 148 32.42 18.28 13.30
CA TYR A 148 33.01 19.07 12.22
C TYR A 148 33.37 20.48 12.69
N LYS A 149 32.45 21.17 13.38
CA LYS A 149 32.69 22.52 13.90
C LYS A 149 33.88 22.54 14.86
N LYS A 150 33.94 21.58 15.80
CA LYS A 150 35.06 21.45 16.75
C LYS A 150 36.40 21.23 16.04
N ASN A 151 36.44 20.42 14.99
CA ASN A 151 37.68 20.16 14.24
C ASN A 151 38.14 21.38 13.45
N THR A 152 37.22 22.18 12.90
CA THR A 152 37.56 23.45 12.22
C THR A 152 38.15 24.46 13.20
N ASP A 153 37.53 24.62 14.38
CA ASP A 153 38.03 25.56 15.41
C ASP A 153 39.47 25.19 15.87
N ILE A 154 39.78 23.89 15.99
CA ILE A 154 41.14 23.41 16.33
C ILE A 154 42.16 23.64 15.20
N SER A 155 41.73 23.66 13.94
CA SER A 155 42.63 23.88 12.80
C SER A 155 42.96 25.36 12.53
N GLU A 156 42.20 26.28 13.12
CA GLU A 156 42.39 27.73 13.02
C GLU A 156 43.22 28.33 14.18
N GLU A 157 43.45 27.56 15.26
CA GLU A 157 44.39 27.88 16.36
C GLU A 157 45.82 27.41 16.08
#